data_AF-A0A6J8EQD8-F1
#
_entry.id   AF-A0A6J8EQD8-F1
#
_cell.length_a   1.000
_cell.length_b   1.000
_cell.length_c   1.000
_cell.angle_alpha   90.00
_cell.angle_beta   90.00
_cell.angle_gamma   90.00
#
_symmetry.space_group_name_H-M   'P 1'
#
loop_
_entity.id
_entity.type
_entity.pdbx_description
1 polymer ?
#
loop_
_entity_poly.entity_id
_entity_poly.type
_entity_poly.pdbx_seq_one_letter_code
_entity_poly.pdbx_strand_id
1 'polypeptide(L)'
;MKANKRLSGPGNTNLNVVGKFKCMLETKDKFSVQDIYVVKGLSKPLLGRPAIQALGKTKWTYTIALGLDAKPFSLSTPRRVPLPLMDKVKAELTRMEKLGVISKVDEPTEWCAGMVVVPKSNGDVRICIDFTKLNESVKRENYPLPAVEESLVRCKFFVLAN
;
A
#
# COMPACT_ATOMS: atom_id res chain seq x y z
N MET A 1 8.15 -3.92 -33.93
CA MET A 1 9.39 -3.51 -33.24
C MET A 1 9.60 -4.44 -32.05
N LYS A 2 10.74 -5.16 -31.99
CA LYS A 2 11.05 -6.10 -30.90
C LYS A 2 11.22 -5.34 -29.58
N ALA A 3 10.62 -5.86 -28.51
CA ALA A 3 10.76 -5.28 -27.18
C ALA A 3 12.18 -5.57 -26.64
N ASN A 4 13.07 -4.57 -26.61
CA ASN A 4 14.40 -4.68 -26.01
C ASN A 4 14.38 -4.76 -24.47
N LYS A 5 13.20 -4.68 -23.83
CA LYS A 5 13.04 -4.74 -22.38
C LYS A 5 12.58 -6.13 -21.95
N ARG A 6 13.42 -6.81 -21.17
CA ARG A 6 13.09 -8.10 -20.56
C ARG A 6 12.03 -7.88 -19.48
N LEU A 7 10.83 -8.43 -19.68
CA LEU A 7 9.77 -8.38 -18.69
C LEU A 7 9.77 -9.69 -17.91
N SER A 8 9.77 -9.60 -16.59
CA SER A 8 9.76 -10.75 -15.69
C SER A 8 8.51 -10.74 -14.82
N GLY A 9 7.91 -11.91 -14.62
CA GLY A 9 6.85 -12.12 -13.63
C GLY A 9 7.39 -12.32 -12.20
N PRO A 10 6.51 -12.39 -11.19
CA PRO A 10 6.82 -12.93 -9.87
C PRO A 10 7.65 -14.23 -9.96
N GLY A 11 8.79 -14.28 -9.27
CA GLY A 11 9.75 -15.40 -9.40
C GLY A 11 10.80 -15.23 -10.50
N ASN A 12 10.90 -14.05 -11.12
CA ASN A 12 11.90 -13.69 -12.14
C ASN A 12 11.83 -14.51 -13.44
N THR A 13 10.69 -15.16 -13.70
CA THR A 13 10.44 -15.90 -14.94
C THR A 13 10.18 -14.94 -16.10
N ASN A 14 10.80 -15.20 -17.25
CA ASN A 14 10.68 -14.34 -18.42
C ASN A 14 9.27 -14.41 -19.04
N LEU A 15 8.70 -13.26 -19.40
CA LEU A 15 7.37 -13.19 -20.01
C LEU A 15 7.42 -13.36 -21.52
N ASN A 16 6.42 -14.07 -22.05
CA ASN A 16 6.26 -14.25 -23.50
C ASN A 16 5.61 -13.00 -24.13
N VAL A 17 6.42 -11.98 -24.34
CA VAL A 17 6.01 -10.71 -24.97
C VAL A 17 5.95 -10.88 -26.48
N VAL A 18 4.74 -10.80 -27.03
CA VAL A 18 4.44 -10.87 -28.47
C VAL A 18 4.75 -9.53 -29.16
N GLY A 19 4.56 -8.42 -28.45
CA GLY A 19 4.78 -7.09 -29.01
C GLY A 19 4.71 -5.98 -27.98
N LYS A 20 5.01 -4.77 -28.45
CA LYS A 20 4.96 -3.53 -27.67
C LYS A 20 4.41 -2.41 -28.54
N PHE A 21 3.56 -1.58 -27.98
CA PHE A 21 3.10 -0.34 -28.60
C PHE A 21 2.98 0.77 -27.54
N LYS A 22 3.10 2.02 -27.96
CA LYS A 22 2.90 3.18 -27.09
C LYS A 22 1.43 3.62 -27.21
N CYS A 23 0.77 3.84 -26.09
CA CYS A 23 -0.64 4.16 -26.04
C CYS A 23 -0.90 5.24 -24.98
N MET A 24 -1.82 6.16 -25.29
CA MET A 24 -2.37 7.08 -24.30
C MET A 24 -3.49 6.37 -23.55
N LEU A 25 -3.33 6.20 -22.25
CA LEU A 25 -4.38 5.76 -21.35
C LEU A 25 -5.11 6.99 -20.83
N GLU A 26 -6.43 6.97 -20.84
CA GLU A 26 -7.25 8.10 -20.42
C GLU A 26 -8.28 7.65 -19.37
N THR A 27 -8.49 8.50 -18.40
CA THR A 27 -9.59 8.49 -17.43
C THR A 27 -10.29 9.85 -17.54
N LYS A 28 -11.51 9.96 -17.02
CA LYS A 28 -12.37 11.16 -17.14
C LYS A 28 -11.64 12.51 -16.94
N ASP A 29 -10.62 12.54 -16.09
CA ASP A 29 -9.93 13.79 -15.71
C ASP A 29 -8.40 13.76 -15.98
N LYS A 30 -7.83 12.64 -16.44
CA LYS A 30 -6.37 12.46 -16.53
C LYS A 30 -5.97 11.52 -17.67
N PHE A 31 -4.85 11.80 -18.31
CA PHE A 31 -4.24 10.94 -19.31
C PHE A 31 -2.79 10.59 -18.97
N SER A 32 -2.31 9.46 -19.49
CA SER A 32 -0.93 9.01 -19.32
C SER A 32 -0.48 8.21 -20.54
N VAL A 33 0.63 8.62 -21.17
CA VAL A 33 1.23 7.88 -22.27
C VAL A 33 2.13 6.78 -21.69
N GLN A 34 1.82 5.53 -22.03
CA GLN A 34 2.49 4.36 -21.49
C GLN A 34 2.90 3.40 -22.60
N ASP A 35 3.95 2.63 -22.32
CA ASP A 35 4.36 1.52 -23.16
C ASP A 35 3.55 0.27 -22.78
N ILE A 36 2.66 -0.16 -23.67
CA ILE A 36 1.83 -1.35 -23.49
C ILE A 36 2.52 -2.55 -24.14
N TYR A 37 2.63 -3.63 -23.38
CA TYR A 37 3.21 -4.90 -23.83
C TYR A 37 2.11 -5.94 -24.01
N VAL A 38 2.10 -6.59 -25.18
CA VAL A 38 1.19 -7.70 -25.48
C VAL A 38 1.88 -8.99 -25.05
N VAL A 39 1.34 -9.66 -24.05
CA VAL A 39 1.87 -10.93 -23.52
C VAL A 39 0.93 -12.06 -23.91
N LYS A 40 1.46 -13.23 -24.30
CA LYS A 40 0.65 -14.40 -24.66
C LYS A 40 0.12 -15.12 -23.41
N GLY A 41 -1.14 -15.58 -23.43
CA GLY A 41 -1.72 -16.41 -22.35
C GLY A 41 -2.36 -15.63 -21.21
N LEU A 42 -2.91 -14.48 -21.56
CA LEU A 42 -3.02 -13.33 -20.71
C LEU A 42 -4.52 -13.02 -20.51
N SER A 43 -5.12 -13.39 -19.36
CA SER A 43 -6.59 -13.32 -19.10
C SER A 43 -7.25 -11.96 -18.76
N LYS A 44 -6.69 -11.12 -17.88
CA LYS A 44 -7.15 -9.73 -17.58
C LYS A 44 -6.06 -8.64 -17.65
N PRO A 45 -6.23 -7.55 -18.42
CA PRO A 45 -5.23 -6.49 -18.54
C PRO A 45 -4.85 -5.92 -17.17
N LEU A 46 -3.55 -5.72 -16.95
CA LEU A 46 -3.05 -5.10 -15.73
C LEU A 46 -2.60 -3.67 -16.00
N LEU A 47 -2.56 -2.87 -14.94
CA LEU A 47 -2.07 -1.51 -14.94
C LEU A 47 -0.81 -1.43 -14.05
N GLY A 48 0.26 -0.82 -14.56
CA GLY A 48 1.53 -0.67 -13.87
C GLY A 48 1.47 0.50 -12.91
N ARG A 49 2.36 0.51 -11.91
CA ARG A 49 2.37 1.56 -10.88
C ARG A 49 2.44 2.99 -11.45
N PRO A 50 3.27 3.33 -12.45
CA PRO A 50 3.29 4.68 -13.02
C PRO A 50 1.99 5.06 -13.68
N ALA A 51 1.35 4.12 -14.38
CA ALA A 51 0.07 4.35 -15.02
C ALA A 51 -1.03 4.55 -13.97
N ILE A 52 -1.07 3.75 -12.90
CA ILE A 52 -2.00 3.92 -11.77
C ILE A 52 -1.81 5.30 -11.11
N GLN A 53 -0.55 5.70 -10.86
CA GLN A 53 -0.21 6.99 -10.26
C GLN A 53 -0.59 8.17 -11.16
N ALA A 54 -0.20 8.12 -12.44
CA ALA A 54 -0.50 9.16 -13.41
C ALA A 54 -2.00 9.34 -13.65
N LEU A 55 -2.76 8.23 -13.69
CA LEU A 55 -4.21 8.25 -13.82
C LEU A 55 -4.94 8.58 -12.51
N GLY A 56 -4.20 8.87 -11.42
CA GLY A 56 -4.79 9.30 -10.15
C GLY A 56 -5.64 8.23 -9.45
N LYS A 57 -5.51 6.96 -9.81
CA LYS A 57 -6.25 5.82 -9.21
C LYS A 57 -5.65 5.35 -7.87
N THR A 58 -4.83 6.18 -7.23
CA THR A 58 -4.10 5.88 -6.00
C THR A 58 -4.83 6.29 -4.73
N LYS A 59 -5.84 7.17 -4.81
CA LYS A 59 -6.62 7.62 -3.65
C LYS A 59 -7.85 6.74 -3.47
N TRP A 60 -7.67 5.60 -2.79
CA TRP A 60 -8.78 4.85 -2.23
C TRP A 60 -8.97 5.29 -0.80
N THR A 61 -10.14 5.84 -0.48
CA THR A 61 -10.54 6.05 0.91
C THR A 61 -11.02 4.70 1.44
N TYR A 62 -10.42 4.24 2.54
CA TYR A 62 -10.88 3.05 3.23
C TYR A 62 -11.69 3.45 4.46
N THR A 63 -12.92 2.96 4.56
CA THR A 63 -13.77 3.18 5.73
C THR A 63 -13.71 1.94 6.60
N ILE A 64 -13.27 2.10 7.84
CA ILE A 64 -13.23 1.01 8.82
C ILE A 64 -14.60 0.91 9.48
N ALA A 65 -15.31 -0.19 9.23
CA ALA A 65 -16.59 -0.45 9.89
C ALA A 65 -16.38 -0.94 11.32
N LEU A 66 -17.08 -0.35 12.28
CA LEU A 66 -17.10 -0.78 13.67
C LEU A 66 -18.37 -1.59 13.97
N GLY A 67 -18.32 -2.47 14.98
CA GLY A 67 -19.51 -3.14 15.51
C GLY A 67 -20.50 -2.16 16.13
N LEU A 68 -21.78 -2.54 16.22
CA LEU A 68 -22.84 -1.69 16.78
C LEU A 68 -22.56 -1.28 18.25
N ASP A 69 -21.92 -2.17 19.01
CA ASP A 69 -21.59 -1.96 20.43
C ASP A 69 -20.15 -1.44 20.63
N ALA A 70 -19.51 -0.91 19.59
CA ALA A 70 -18.15 -0.41 19.67
C ALA A 70 -18.06 0.76 20.65
N LYS A 71 -17.28 0.60 21.71
CA LYS A 71 -17.02 1.64 22.71
C LYS A 71 -15.69 2.31 22.43
N PRO A 72 -15.64 3.65 22.31
CA PRO A 72 -14.39 4.36 22.10
C PRO A 72 -13.37 4.07 23.20
N PHE A 73 -12.12 3.90 22.76
CA PHE A 73 -10.97 3.73 23.64
C PHE A 73 -9.95 4.83 23.37
N SER A 74 -9.67 5.62 24.39
CA SER A 74 -8.70 6.71 24.34
C SER A 74 -7.69 6.59 25.48
N LEU A 75 -6.41 6.50 25.14
CA LEU A 75 -5.34 6.62 26.13
C LEU A 75 -5.21 8.06 26.59
N SER A 76 -5.37 8.27 27.90
CA SER A 76 -5.17 9.57 28.54
C SER A 76 -3.70 10.00 28.59
N THR A 77 -2.76 9.06 28.55
CA THR A 77 -1.32 9.32 28.65
C THR A 77 -0.56 8.65 27.50
N PRO A 78 0.30 9.40 26.78
CA PRO A 78 1.16 8.81 25.76
C PRO A 78 2.17 7.83 26.37
N ARG A 79 2.52 6.79 25.60
CA ARG A 79 3.58 5.85 26.01
C ARG A 79 4.94 6.54 25.99
N ARG A 80 5.77 6.23 26.99
CA ARG A 80 7.13 6.79 27.11
C ARG A 80 8.02 6.27 25.98
N VAL A 81 8.71 7.19 25.32
CA VAL A 81 9.75 6.89 24.33
C VAL A 81 11.12 6.97 25.02
N PRO A 82 11.99 5.95 24.89
CA PRO A 82 13.35 6.02 25.40
C PRO A 82 14.11 7.23 24.85
N LEU A 83 14.80 7.98 25.71
CA LEU A 83 15.53 9.19 25.33
C LEU A 83 16.47 9.00 24.12
N PRO A 84 17.25 7.90 23.99
CA PRO A 84 18.13 7.71 22.84
C PRO A 84 17.41 7.55 21.49
N LEU A 85 16.11 7.25 21.51
CA LEU A 85 15.29 7.06 20.30
C LEU A 85 14.48 8.31 19.95
N MET A 86 14.43 9.31 20.84
CA MET A 86 13.54 10.46 20.70
C MET A 86 13.76 11.24 19.41
N ASP A 87 15.02 11.52 19.06
CA ASP A 87 15.35 12.27 17.84
C ASP A 87 15.00 11.50 16.58
N LYS A 88 15.22 10.17 16.59
CA LYS A 88 14.85 9.29 15.46
C LYS A 88 13.34 9.20 15.29
N VAL A 89 12.58 9.16 16.39
CA VAL A 89 11.11 9.17 16.38
C VAL A 89 10.59 10.48 15.81
N LYS A 90 11.12 11.63 16.24
CA LYS A 90 10.73 12.95 15.70
C LYS A 90 11.04 13.06 14.20
N ALA A 91 12.20 12.58 13.76
CA ALA A 91 12.58 12.58 12.35
C ALA A 91 11.62 11.72 11.52
N GLU A 92 11.25 10.54 12.00
CA GLU A 92 10.32 9.64 11.30
C GLU A 92 8.89 10.18 11.25
N LEU A 93 8.39 10.79 12.34
CA LEU A 93 7.09 11.47 12.35
C LEU A 93 7.06 12.62 11.33
N THR A 94 8.09 13.47 11.32
CA THR A 94 8.24 14.56 10.34
C THR A 94 8.26 14.04 8.91
N ARG A 95 8.96 12.93 8.66
CA ARG A 95 9.02 12.29 7.34
C ARG A 95 7.64 11.78 6.91
N MET A 96 6.90 11.12 7.79
CA MET A 96 5.55 10.61 7.50
C MET A 96 4.54 11.73 7.26
N GLU A 97 4.62 12.84 8.01
CA GLU A 97 3.80 14.04 7.79
C GLU A 97 4.09 14.66 6.41
N LYS A 98 5.37 14.84 6.06
CA LYS A 98 5.77 15.35 4.73
C LYS A 98 5.32 14.47 3.57
N LEU A 99 5.25 13.16 3.78
CA LEU A 99 4.74 12.21 2.78
C LEU A 99 3.21 12.14 2.72
N GLY A 100 2.50 12.82 3.63
CA GLY A 100 1.04 12.77 3.73
C GLY A 100 0.52 11.42 4.23
N VAL A 101 1.34 10.64 4.95
CA VAL A 101 0.94 9.36 5.55
C VAL A 101 0.15 9.59 6.84
N ILE A 102 0.51 10.63 7.60
CA ILE A 102 -0.17 11.06 8.82
C ILE A 102 -0.43 12.56 8.76
N SER A 103 -1.38 13.02 9.57
CA SER A 103 -1.67 14.43 9.80
C SER A 103 -1.81 14.70 11.29
N LYS A 104 -1.57 15.94 11.70
CA LYS A 104 -1.85 16.40 13.06
C LYS A 104 -3.36 16.49 13.27
N VAL A 105 -3.77 16.21 14.50
CA VAL A 105 -5.16 16.33 14.97
C VAL A 105 -5.07 17.11 16.27
N ASP A 106 -5.55 18.35 16.25
CA ASP A 106 -5.49 19.28 17.39
C ASP A 106 -6.81 19.30 18.18
N GLU A 107 -7.83 18.58 17.71
CA GLU A 107 -9.14 18.47 18.33
C GLU A 107 -9.26 17.18 19.18
N PRO A 108 -10.10 17.17 20.23
CA PRO A 108 -10.38 15.96 21.00
C PRO A 108 -10.94 14.84 20.11
N THR A 109 -10.44 13.62 20.31
CA THR A 109 -10.91 12.43 19.60
C THR A 109 -11.37 11.36 20.57
N GLU A 110 -12.41 10.63 20.19
CA GLU A 110 -12.94 9.53 21.01
C GLU A 110 -12.00 8.31 21.03
N TRP A 111 -11.19 8.17 19.97
CA TRP A 111 -10.24 7.07 19.80
C TRP A 111 -8.80 7.57 19.82
N CYS A 112 -8.01 7.08 20.77
CA CYS A 112 -6.58 7.37 20.85
C CYS A 112 -5.79 6.13 21.24
N ALA A 113 -5.00 5.62 20.30
CA ALA A 113 -4.19 4.43 20.47
C ALA A 113 -2.73 4.77 20.79
N GLY A 114 -2.05 3.88 21.53
CA GLY A 114 -0.69 4.13 21.99
C GLY A 114 0.35 3.92 20.90
N MET A 115 1.30 4.83 20.78
CA MET A 115 2.47 4.66 19.92
C MET A 115 3.50 3.72 20.56
N VAL A 116 4.06 2.84 19.75
CA VAL A 116 5.13 1.89 20.10
C VAL A 116 6.30 2.10 19.15
N VAL A 117 7.50 2.20 19.71
CA VAL A 117 8.74 2.44 18.94
C VAL A 117 9.58 1.17 18.97
N VAL A 118 9.93 0.65 17.80
CA VAL A 118 10.76 -0.55 17.65
C VAL A 118 12.04 -0.21 16.88
N PRO A 119 13.23 -0.42 17.45
CA PRO A 119 14.49 -0.26 16.72
C PRO A 119 14.59 -1.24 15.54
N LYS A 120 15.11 -0.77 14.41
CA LYS A 120 15.48 -1.59 13.26
C LYS A 120 16.95 -1.98 13.33
N SER A 121 17.33 -3.05 12.63
CA SER A 121 18.71 -3.51 12.53
C SER A 121 19.65 -2.48 11.88
N ASN A 122 19.14 -1.63 10.99
CA ASN A 122 19.89 -0.56 10.33
C ASN A 122 20.11 0.69 11.21
N GLY A 123 19.66 0.66 12.47
CA GLY A 123 19.77 1.78 13.40
C GLY A 123 18.61 2.79 13.35
N ASP A 124 17.67 2.68 12.41
CA ASP A 124 16.46 3.51 12.39
C ASP A 124 15.38 2.99 13.36
N VAL A 125 14.23 3.66 13.40
CA VAL A 125 13.06 3.22 14.17
C VAL A 125 11.90 2.83 13.25
N ARG A 126 11.04 1.94 13.75
CA ARG A 126 9.70 1.68 13.24
C ARG A 126 8.70 2.20 14.25
N ILE A 127 7.83 3.09 13.80
CA ILE A 127 6.69 3.58 14.59
C ILE A 127 5.51 2.65 14.31
N CYS A 128 4.98 2.05 15.36
CA CYS A 128 3.80 1.20 15.34
C CYS A 128 2.73 1.81 16.24
N ILE A 129 1.46 1.56 15.94
CA ILE A 129 0.35 1.97 16.79
C ILE A 129 -0.29 0.70 17.34
N ASP A 130 -0.51 0.67 18.64
CA ASP A 130 -1.18 -0.44 19.32
C ASP A 130 -2.69 -0.32 19.15
N PHE A 131 -3.19 -0.86 18.03
CA PHE A 131 -4.61 -0.90 17.72
C PHE A 131 -5.34 -2.10 18.36
N THR A 132 -4.79 -2.77 19.37
CA THR A 132 -5.42 -3.96 19.96
C THR A 132 -6.88 -3.70 20.35
N LYS A 133 -7.14 -2.60 21.07
CA LYS A 133 -8.50 -2.21 21.50
C LYS A 133 -9.42 -1.79 20.34
N LEU A 134 -8.88 -1.08 19.36
CA LEU A 134 -9.64 -0.73 18.15
C LEU A 134 -10.03 -2.00 17.39
N ASN A 135 -9.08 -2.93 17.20
CA ASN A 135 -9.24 -4.16 16.44
C ASN A 135 -10.26 -5.13 17.06
N GLU A 136 -10.50 -5.07 18.38
CA GLU A 136 -11.59 -5.78 19.05
C GLU A 136 -12.97 -5.28 18.57
N SER A 137 -13.08 -4.01 18.20
CA SER A 137 -14.33 -3.35 17.77
C SER A 137 -14.53 -3.32 16.25
N VAL A 138 -13.51 -3.64 15.45
CA VAL A 138 -13.58 -3.61 13.99
C VAL A 138 -14.40 -4.79 13.45
N LYS A 139 -15.39 -4.51 12.62
CA LYS A 139 -16.10 -5.53 11.83
C LYS A 139 -15.23 -5.94 10.65
N ARG A 140 -14.62 -7.13 10.73
CA ARG A 140 -13.72 -7.62 9.69
C ARG A 140 -14.47 -8.04 8.44
N GLU A 141 -14.01 -7.53 7.30
CA GLU A 141 -14.41 -8.04 6.00
C GLU A 141 -13.70 -9.36 5.72
N ASN A 142 -14.46 -10.39 5.35
CA ASN A 142 -13.88 -11.65 4.92
C ASN A 142 -13.52 -11.55 3.43
N TYR A 143 -12.22 -11.39 3.16
CA TYR A 143 -11.66 -11.46 1.82
C TYR A 143 -10.78 -12.70 1.72
N PRO A 144 -11.34 -13.88 1.38
CA PRO A 144 -10.56 -15.10 1.29
C PRO A 144 -9.55 -14.96 0.15
N LEU A 145 -8.26 -14.97 0.51
CA LEU A 145 -7.20 -15.05 -0.47
C LEU A 145 -7.11 -16.50 -0.97
N PRO A 146 -6.96 -16.74 -2.29
CA PRO A 146 -6.75 -18.07 -2.81
C PRO A 146 -5.49 -18.68 -2.19
N ALA A 147 -5.45 -20.02 -2.12
CA ALA A 147 -4.27 -20.73 -1.65
C ALA A 147 -3.03 -20.34 -2.47
N VAL A 148 -1.84 -20.50 -1.90
CA VAL A 148 -0.59 -20.15 -2.60
C VAL A 148 -0.47 -20.96 -3.88
N GLU A 149 -0.80 -22.25 -3.84
CA GLU A 149 -0.78 -23.17 -4.97
C GLU A 149 -1.75 -22.71 -6.07
N GLU A 150 -2.98 -22.35 -5.70
CA GLU A 150 -3.98 -21.84 -6.64
C GLU A 150 -3.53 -20.51 -7.26
N SER A 151 -2.96 -19.63 -6.44
CA SER A 151 -2.39 -18.35 -6.87
C SER A 151 -1.26 -18.56 -7.87
N LEU A 152 -0.33 -19.49 -7.60
CA LEU A 152 0.79 -19.82 -8.47
C LEU A 152 0.34 -20.41 -9.80
N VAL A 153 -0.69 -21.25 -9.81
CA VAL A 153 -1.29 -21.79 -11.04
C VAL A 153 -1.99 -20.68 -11.86
N ARG A 154 -2.63 -19.73 -11.17
CA ARG A 154 -3.28 -18.56 -11.79
C ARG A 154 -2.32 -17.46 -12.20
N CYS A 155 -1.09 -17.45 -11.70
CA CYS A 155 -0.02 -16.54 -12.08
C CYS A 155 0.49 -16.84 -13.51
N LYS A 156 -0.38 -16.65 -14.50
CA LYS A 156 0.01 -16.38 -15.88
C LYS A 156 0.22 -14.87 -15.98
N PHE A 157 1.47 -14.49 -15.93
CA PHE A 157 1.91 -13.14 -15.64
C PHE A 157 1.48 -12.11 -16.70
N PHE A 158 1.02 -11.00 -16.18
CA PHE A 158 0.86 -9.72 -16.84
C PHE A 158 1.79 -8.72 -16.19
N VAL A 159 2.48 -7.90 -16.98
CA VAL A 159 3.24 -6.77 -16.46
C VAL A 159 3.03 -5.59 -17.41
N LEU A 160 2.54 -4.46 -16.88
CA LEU A 160 2.92 -3.17 -17.45
C LEU A 160 4.24 -2.80 -16.83
N ALA A 161 5.26 -2.76 -17.67
CA ALA A 161 6.57 -2.33 -17.26
C ALA A 161 6.70 -0.84 -17.52
N ASN A 162 7.09 -0.12 -16.47
CA ASN A 162 7.83 1.14 -16.56
C ASN A 162 9.00 0.96 -17.52
#